data_AF-A0A061FJA3-F1
#
_entry.id   AF-A0A061FJA3-F1
#
_cell.length_a   1.000
_cell.length_b   1.000
_cell.length_c   1.000
_cell.angle_alpha   90.00
_cell.angle_beta   90.00
_cell.angle_gamma   90.00
#
_symmetry.space_group_name_H-M   'P 1'
#
loop_
_entity.id
_entity.type
_entity.pdbx_description
1 polymer ?
#
loop_
_entity_poly.entity_id
_entity_poly.type
_entity_poly.pdbx_seq_one_letter_code
_entity_poly.pdbx_strand_id
1 'polypeptide(L)'
;MQWQTMLILRANLSDSEKQGKLKVNSFESRNKLKMQQKHDLLDELLEAIERMNIYGFLDATNLCLVPYVIILPKFKVPDFEKYDGTKWPKTYITMYCPRWLHMHKMINS
;
A
#
# COMPACT_ATOMS: atom_id res chain seq x y z
N MET A 1 16.61 59.13 23.51
CA MET A 1 17.46 58.09 22.89
C MET A 1 16.98 56.67 23.18
N GLN A 2 16.75 56.24 24.44
CA GLN A 2 16.41 54.84 24.73
C GLN A 2 15.04 54.35 24.18
N TRP A 3 14.04 55.24 24.12
CA TRP A 3 12.71 54.89 23.59
C TRP A 3 12.68 54.61 22.08
N GLN A 4 13.53 55.29 21.29
CA GLN A 4 13.68 54.99 19.87
C GLN A 4 14.26 53.60 19.63
N THR A 5 15.26 53.19 20.44
CA THR A 5 15.84 51.85 20.35
C THR A 5 14.80 50.76 20.67
N MET A 6 13.96 50.97 21.68
CA MET A 6 12.86 50.05 22.01
C MET A 6 11.83 49.89 20.88
N LEU A 7 11.48 50.98 20.19
CA LEU A 7 10.55 50.93 19.06
C LEU A 7 11.12 50.16 17.86
N ILE A 8 12.39 50.38 17.55
CA ILE A 8 13.09 49.69 16.46
C ILE A 8 13.20 48.18 16.76
N LEU A 9 13.56 47.82 17.99
CA LEU A 9 13.63 46.41 18.40
C LEU A 9 12.26 45.72 18.32
N ARG A 10 11.19 46.41 18.73
CA ARG A 10 9.82 45.87 18.64
C ARG A 10 9.36 45.69 17.19
N ALA A 11 9.66 46.63 16.30
CA ALA A 11 9.35 46.52 14.88
C ALA A 11 10.07 45.30 14.27
N ASN A 12 11.38 45.16 14.52
CA ASN A 12 12.19 44.05 14.02
C ASN A 12 11.70 42.68 14.54
N LEU A 13 11.27 42.60 15.81
CA LEU A 13 10.68 41.36 16.36
C LEU A 13 9.40 40.99 15.62
N SER A 14 8.54 41.98 15.36
CA SER A 14 7.26 41.74 14.67
C SER A 14 7.44 41.28 13.23
N ASP A 15 8.48 41.76 12.55
CA ASP A 15 8.76 41.38 11.17
C ASP A 15 9.43 40.01 11.08
N SER A 16 10.28 39.66 12.05
CA SER A 16 10.88 38.32 12.17
C SER A 16 9.83 37.23 12.40
N GLU A 17 8.84 37.48 13.26
CA GLU A 17 7.74 36.53 13.51
C GLU A 17 6.84 36.33 12.28
N LYS A 18 6.54 37.40 11.54
CA LYS A 18 5.77 37.31 10.29
C LYS A 18 6.50 36.50 9.24
N GLN A 19 7.80 36.73 9.07
CA GLN A 19 8.68 35.95 8.17
C GLN A 19 8.72 34.47 8.54
N GLY A 20 8.82 34.16 9.85
CA GLY A 20 8.81 32.79 10.36
C GLY A 20 7.51 32.06 10.02
N LYS A 21 6.36 32.68 10.28
CA LYS A 21 5.03 32.10 9.99
C LYS A 21 4.79 31.91 8.48
N LEU A 22 5.20 32.88 7.66
CA LEU A 22 5.10 32.79 6.20
C LEU A 22 5.94 31.63 5.62
N LYS A 23 7.16 31.41 6.14
CA LYS A 23 8.02 30.30 5.72
C LYS A 23 7.47 28.93 6.11
N VAL A 24 6.92 28.80 7.33
CA VAL A 24 6.31 27.55 7.80
C VAL A 24 5.10 27.18 6.93
N ASN A 25 4.21 28.14 6.67
CA ASN A 25 3.03 27.92 5.82
C ASN A 25 3.41 27.54 4.39
N SER A 26 4.48 28.14 3.84
CA SER A 26 5.01 27.80 2.51
C SER A 26 5.58 26.38 2.45
N PHE A 27 6.34 25.96 3.46
CA PHE A 27 6.93 24.62 3.52
C PHE A 27 5.86 23.54 3.70
N GLU A 28 4.90 23.77 4.57
CA GLU A 28 3.78 22.85 4.82
C GLU A 28 2.89 22.71 3.58
N SER A 29 2.60 23.82 2.90
CA SER A 29 1.86 23.80 1.62
C SER A 29 2.60 23.01 0.53
N ARG A 30 3.92 23.14 0.44
CA ARG A 30 4.75 22.40 -0.52
C ARG A 30 4.76 20.89 -0.23
N ASN A 31 4.85 20.51 1.04
CA ASN A 31 4.80 19.11 1.44
C ASN A 31 3.41 18.51 1.17
N LYS A 32 2.34 19.26 1.44
CA LYS A 32 0.97 18.83 1.13
C LYS A 32 0.77 18.59 -0.37
N LEU A 33 1.24 19.50 -1.22
CA LEU A 33 1.21 19.34 -2.68
C LEU A 33 2.02 18.12 -3.15
N LYS A 34 3.21 17.89 -2.57
CA LYS A 34 4.06 16.74 -2.91
C LYS A 34 3.43 15.41 -2.50
N MET A 35 2.71 15.37 -1.38
CA MET A 35 1.96 14.18 -0.94
C MET A 35 0.77 13.93 -1.87
N GLN A 36 0.04 14.98 -2.25
CA GLN A 36 -1.07 14.85 -3.20
C GLN A 36 -0.60 14.30 -4.56
N GLN A 37 0.47 14.85 -5.12
CA GLN A 37 1.05 14.36 -6.39
C GLN A 37 1.47 12.89 -6.32
N LYS A 38 1.96 12.43 -5.16
CA LYS A 38 2.29 11.01 -4.95
C LYS A 38 1.04 10.13 -4.88
N HIS A 39 -0.04 10.61 -4.25
CA HIS A 39 -1.31 9.91 -4.24
C HIS A 39 -1.88 9.80 -5.64
N ASP A 40 -1.92 10.90 -6.38
CA ASP A 40 -2.44 10.93 -7.75
C ASP A 40 -1.66 9.97 -8.66
N LEU A 41 -0.32 9.91 -8.53
CA LEU A 41 0.52 8.96 -9.28
C LEU A 41 0.22 7.49 -8.92
N LEU A 42 -0.02 7.19 -7.63
CA LEU A 42 -0.34 5.84 -7.19
C LEU A 42 -1.72 5.39 -7.70
N ASP A 43 -2.69 6.29 -7.68
CA ASP A 43 -4.04 6.02 -8.19
C ASP A 43 -4.01 5.79 -9.71
N GLU A 44 -3.25 6.59 -10.46
CA GLU A 44 -3.06 6.40 -11.90
C GLU A 44 -2.38 5.06 -12.23
N LEU A 45 -1.37 4.67 -11.44
CA LEU A 45 -0.71 3.36 -11.58
C LEU A 45 -1.65 2.20 -11.28
N LEU A 46 -2.49 2.30 -10.24
CA LEU A 46 -3.47 1.27 -9.90
C LEU A 46 -4.53 1.13 -10.97
N GLU A 47 -5.07 2.25 -11.46
CA GLU A 47 -6.05 2.24 -12.55
C GLU A 47 -5.44 1.68 -13.84
N ALA A 48 -4.18 2.02 -14.15
CA ALA A 48 -3.46 1.44 -15.27
C ALA A 48 -3.31 -0.07 -15.12
N ILE A 49 -2.95 -0.57 -13.93
CA ILE A 49 -2.83 -2.02 -13.66
C ILE A 49 -4.19 -2.73 -13.72
N GLU A 50 -5.27 -2.11 -13.25
CA GLU A 50 -6.62 -2.68 -13.29
C GLU A 50 -7.17 -2.74 -14.72
N ARG A 51 -6.92 -1.70 -15.52
CA ARG A 51 -7.27 -1.64 -16.96
C ARG A 51 -6.38 -2.54 -17.81
N MET A 52 -5.11 -2.71 -17.43
CA MET A 52 -4.25 -3.73 -17.99
C MET A 52 -4.85 -5.05 -17.52
N ASN A 53 -5.68 -5.67 -18.35
CA ASN A 53 -6.37 -6.91 -18.05
C ASN A 53 -5.39 -8.11 -17.99
N ILE A 54 -4.35 -8.02 -17.14
CA ILE A 54 -3.28 -9.01 -17.00
C ILE A 54 -3.88 -10.36 -16.62
N TYR A 55 -4.98 -10.36 -15.87
CA TYR A 55 -5.66 -11.57 -15.41
C TYR A 55 -6.79 -12.07 -16.31
N GLY A 56 -7.39 -11.25 -17.17
CA GLY A 56 -8.49 -11.68 -18.04
C GLY A 56 -8.05 -12.30 -19.38
N PHE A 57 -6.76 -12.27 -19.70
CA PHE A 57 -6.18 -13.07 -20.79
C PHE A 57 -5.47 -14.34 -20.31
N LEU A 58 -5.13 -14.43 -19.01
CA LEU A 58 -4.58 -15.67 -18.45
C LEU A 58 -5.74 -16.64 -18.16
N ASP A 59 -6.02 -17.51 -19.12
CA ASP A 59 -6.80 -18.72 -18.89
C ASP A 59 -6.24 -19.45 -17.66
N ALA A 60 -7.12 -19.94 -16.77
CA ALA A 60 -6.73 -20.64 -15.55
C ALA A 60 -5.84 -21.86 -15.83
N THR A 61 -5.91 -22.39 -17.06
CA THR A 61 -5.04 -23.44 -17.59
C THR A 61 -3.58 -22.99 -17.76
N ASN A 62 -3.33 -21.75 -18.19
CA ASN A 62 -1.98 -21.18 -18.35
C ASN A 62 -1.33 -20.81 -17.00
N LEU A 63 -2.15 -20.57 -15.96
CA LEU A 63 -1.70 -20.40 -14.58
C LEU A 63 -1.42 -21.73 -13.87
N CYS A 64 -1.81 -22.86 -14.46
CA CYS A 64 -1.62 -24.16 -13.87
C CYS A 64 -0.20 -24.67 -14.15
N LEU A 65 0.60 -24.83 -13.09
CA LEU A 65 1.93 -25.45 -13.16
C LEU A 65 1.88 -26.92 -13.65
N VAL A 66 0.69 -27.55 -13.61
CA VAL A 66 0.45 -28.91 -14.07
C VAL A 66 -0.64 -28.88 -15.15
N PRO A 67 -0.36 -29.26 -16.41
CA PRO A 67 -1.27 -29.00 -17.52
C PRO A 67 -2.56 -29.83 -17.55
N TYR A 68 -2.83 -30.70 -16.57
CA TYR A 68 -4.04 -31.54 -16.53
C TYR A 68 -4.46 -31.85 -15.09
N VAL A 69 -4.88 -30.82 -14.35
CA VAL A 69 -5.49 -31.05 -13.03
C VAL A 69 -6.89 -31.63 -13.23
N ILE A 70 -6.99 -32.96 -13.25
CA ILE A 70 -8.27 -33.65 -13.11
C ILE A 70 -8.71 -33.46 -11.65
N ILE A 71 -9.59 -32.48 -11.43
CA ILE A 71 -10.23 -32.33 -10.12
C ILE A 71 -11.09 -33.57 -9.93
N LEU A 72 -10.63 -34.52 -9.10
CA LEU A 72 -11.42 -35.70 -8.78
C LEU A 72 -12.80 -35.22 -8.28
N PRO A 73 -13.93 -35.83 -8.72
CA PRO A 73 -15.26 -35.43 -8.29
C PRO A 73 -15.49 -35.49 -6.77
N LYS A 74 -14.59 -36.19 -6.05
CA LYS A 74 -14.58 -36.35 -4.60
C LYS A 74 -13.59 -35.40 -3.89
N PHE A 75 -12.97 -34.48 -4.62
CA PHE A 75 -12.05 -33.51 -4.04
C PHE A 75 -12.83 -32.58 -3.12
N LYS A 76 -12.71 -32.81 -1.81
CA LYS A 76 -13.16 -31.86 -0.80
C LYS A 76 -12.10 -30.79 -0.69
N VAL A 77 -12.47 -29.56 -1.05
CA VAL A 77 -11.64 -28.39 -0.76
C VAL A 77 -11.43 -28.36 0.75
N PRO A 78 -10.19 -28.36 1.26
CA PRO A 78 -9.95 -28.18 2.69
C PRO A 78 -10.55 -26.86 3.15
N ASP A 79 -11.10 -26.83 4.36
CA ASP A 79 -11.62 -25.58 4.91
C ASP A 79 -10.45 -24.62 5.21
N PHE A 80 -10.38 -23.54 4.43
CA PHE A 80 -9.46 -22.44 4.68
C PHE A 80 -10.23 -21.36 5.45
N GLU A 81 -9.85 -21.11 6.71
CA GLU A 81 -10.27 -19.91 7.41
C GLU A 81 -9.75 -18.71 6.63
N LYS A 82 -10.64 -17.79 6.24
CA LYS A 82 -10.24 -16.53 5.61
C LYS A 82 -9.29 -15.79 6.55
N TYR A 83 -8.23 -15.22 6.01
CA TYR A 83 -7.34 -14.34 6.78
C TYR A 83 -8.13 -13.14 7.30
N ASP A 84 -8.19 -13.00 8.63
CA ASP A 84 -8.97 -12.01 9.36
C ASP A 84 -8.18 -10.73 9.68
N GLY A 85 -6.87 -10.71 9.35
CA GLY A 85 -5.98 -9.59 9.65
C GLY A 85 -5.50 -9.51 11.09
N THR A 86 -5.98 -10.39 11.99
CA THR A 86 -5.61 -10.37 13.42
C THR A 86 -4.35 -11.18 13.67
N LYS A 87 -4.19 -12.29 12.96
CA LYS A 87 -3.01 -13.18 13.03
C LYS A 87 -1.88 -12.58 12.20
N TRP A 88 -0.63 -12.80 12.58
CA TRP A 88 0.50 -12.37 11.75
C TRP A 88 0.50 -13.11 10.40
N PRO A 89 0.76 -12.42 9.26
CA PRO A 89 0.73 -13.04 7.94
C PRO A 89 1.66 -14.27 7.83
N LYS A 90 2.82 -14.18 8.48
CA LYS A 90 3.83 -15.25 8.46
C LYS A 90 3.33 -16.54 9.10
N THR A 91 2.71 -16.46 10.28
CA THR A 91 2.16 -17.63 10.98
C THR A 91 0.98 -18.23 10.22
N TYR A 92 0.13 -17.38 9.64
CA TYR A 92 -0.97 -17.81 8.79
C TYR A 92 -0.45 -18.60 7.58
N ILE A 93 0.55 -18.09 6.86
CA ILE A 93 1.15 -18.78 5.70
C ILE A 93 1.80 -20.11 6.11
N THR A 94 2.56 -20.15 7.21
CA THR A 94 3.21 -21.39 7.67
C THR A 94 2.21 -22.49 8.05
N MET A 95 1.02 -22.12 8.51
CA MET A 95 -0.04 -23.07 8.86
C MET A 95 -0.73 -23.65 7.62
N TYR A 96 -0.79 -22.90 6.52
CA TYR A 96 -1.47 -23.33 5.30
C TYR A 96 -0.55 -24.02 4.30
N CYS A 97 0.72 -23.63 4.18
CA CYS A 97 1.68 -24.19 3.22
C CYS A 97 1.78 -25.74 3.25
N PRO A 98 1.80 -26.42 4.42
CA PRO A 98 1.78 -27.88 4.46
C PRO A 98 0.48 -28.52 3.96
N ARG A 99 -0.66 -27.83 4.10
CA ARG A 99 -1.96 -28.30 3.58
C ARG A 99 -1.99 -28.27 2.05
N TRP A 100 -1.40 -27.24 1.44
CA TRP A 100 -1.22 -27.15 0.00
C TRP A 100 -0.30 -28.26 -0.53
N LEU A 101 0.82 -28.53 0.15
CA LEU A 101 1.72 -29.63 -0.21
C LEU A 101 1.04 -31.02 -0.09
N HIS A 102 0.17 -31.20 0.91
CA HIS A 102 -0.62 -32.41 1.05
C HIS A 102 -1.63 -32.60 -0.10
N MET A 103 -2.34 -31.53 -0.49
CA MET A 103 -3.23 -31.54 -1.66
C MET A 103 -2.47 -31.90 -2.95
N HIS A 104 -1.28 -31.31 -3.15
CA HIS A 104 -0.45 -31.60 -4.32
C HIS A 104 -0.02 -33.07 -4.39
N LYS A 105 0.23 -33.72 -3.24
CA LYS A 105 0.52 -35.16 -3.19
C LYS A 105 -0.69 -36.03 -3.52
N MET A 106 -1.89 -35.62 -3.12
CA MET A 106 -3.14 -36.36 -3.42
C MET A 106 -3.56 -36.27 -4.90
N ILE A 107 -3.14 -35.21 -5.58
CA ILE A 107 -3.45 -35.00 -7.02
C ILE A 107 -2.45 -35.76 -7.92
N ASN A 108 -1.22 -35.98 -7.47
CA ASN A 108 -0.14 -36.61 -8.27
C ASN A 108 0.17 -38.07 -7.89
N SER A 109 -0.67 -38.73 -7.07
CA SER A 109 -0.58 -40.14 -6.67
C SER A 109 -1.73 -40.95 -7.26
#